data_AF-A0A7V7DF86-F1
#
_entry.id   AF-A0A7V7DF86-F1
#
_cell.length_a   1.000
_cell.length_b   1.000
_cell.length_c   1.000
_cell.angle_alpha   90.00
_cell.angle_beta   90.00
_cell.angle_gamma   90.00
#
_symmetry.space_group_name_H-M   'P 1'
#
loop_
_entity.id
_entity.type
_entity.pdbx_description
1 polymer ?
#
loop_
_entity_poly.entity_id
_entity_poly.type
_entity_poly.pdbx_seq_one_letter_code
_entity_poly.pdbx_strand_id
1 'polypeptide(L)'
;MEYALLRCCVTTASLKQYELSTDAVLGKLGVDLVDTKEFNCCGYPLKNVNFKAHALLSARNLSLAERSNLNITSLCNCCYGSVKHIDHLMKEDTAFRNEINAKLEKEGLRYDCGVEVKHLL
;
A
#
# COMPACT_ATOMS: atom_id res chain seq x y z
N MET A 1 1.25 1.86 -18.49
CA MET A 1 1.33 2.66 -17.23
C MET A 1 1.49 1.66 -16.11
N GLU A 2 2.48 1.79 -15.24
CA GLU A 2 2.86 0.73 -14.30
C GLU A 2 2.53 1.08 -12.84
N TYR A 3 1.94 0.14 -12.10
CA TYR A 3 1.62 0.29 -10.68
C TYR A 3 2.03 -0.95 -9.89
N ALA A 4 2.46 -0.75 -8.65
CA ALA A 4 2.53 -1.81 -7.67
C ALA A 4 1.12 -2.11 -7.15
N LEU A 5 0.64 -3.34 -7.37
CA LEU A 5 -0.71 -3.75 -6.95
C LEU A 5 -0.68 -4.26 -5.51
N LEU A 6 -1.32 -3.53 -4.60
CA LEU A 6 -1.61 -4.02 -3.26
C LEU A 6 -2.85 -4.90 -3.28
N ARG A 7 -2.64 -6.21 -3.47
CA ARG A 7 -3.72 -7.19 -3.45
C ARG A 7 -4.29 -7.33 -2.03
N CYS A 8 -5.61 -7.37 -1.91
CA CYS A 8 -6.26 -7.47 -0.60
C CYS A 8 -6.20 -8.91 -0.06
N CYS A 9 -6.05 -9.05 1.26
CA CYS A 9 -6.00 -10.36 1.91
C CYS A 9 -7.29 -11.17 1.71
N VAL A 10 -8.45 -10.52 1.64
CA VAL A 10 -9.74 -11.21 1.44
C VAL A 10 -9.95 -11.61 -0.01
N THR A 11 -9.60 -10.74 -0.96
CA THR A 11 -9.76 -11.01 -2.39
C THR A 11 -8.80 -12.11 -2.84
N THR A 12 -7.58 -12.15 -2.31
CA THR A 12 -6.61 -13.22 -2.59
C THR A 12 -7.00 -14.56 -1.95
N ALA A 13 -7.55 -14.56 -0.73
CA ALA A 13 -7.89 -15.79 -0.02
C ALA A 13 -9.26 -16.38 -0.43
N SER A 14 -10.31 -15.54 -0.51
CA SER A 14 -11.70 -16.00 -0.56
C SER A 14 -12.49 -15.49 -1.76
N LEU A 15 -12.09 -14.37 -2.37
CA LEU A 15 -12.82 -13.73 -3.48
C LEU A 15 -11.92 -13.53 -4.71
N LYS A 16 -11.24 -14.60 -5.14
CA LYS A 16 -10.21 -14.58 -6.20
C LYS A 16 -10.70 -14.02 -7.53
N GLN A 17 -12.00 -14.11 -7.81
CA GLN A 17 -12.62 -13.55 -9.00
C GLN A 17 -12.43 -12.03 -9.14
N TYR A 18 -12.27 -11.31 -8.03
CA TYR A 18 -11.99 -9.87 -8.07
C TYR A 18 -10.60 -9.60 -8.63
N GLU A 19 -9.58 -10.31 -8.13
CA GLU A 19 -8.20 -10.19 -8.62
C GLU A 19 -8.10 -10.58 -10.11
N LEU A 20 -8.71 -11.71 -10.50
CA LEU A 20 -8.72 -12.17 -11.89
C LEU A 20 -9.41 -11.17 -12.83
N SER A 21 -10.54 -10.58 -12.39
CA SER A 21 -11.25 -9.56 -13.16
C SER A 21 -10.42 -8.28 -13.27
N THR A 22 -9.82 -7.82 -12.17
CA THR A 22 -8.95 -6.64 -12.14
C THR A 22 -7.77 -6.80 -13.09
N ASP A 23 -7.05 -7.92 -13.02
CA ASP A 23 -5.90 -8.20 -13.88
C ASP A 23 -6.31 -8.24 -15.36
N ALA A 24 -7.44 -8.89 -15.69
CA ALA A 24 -7.95 -8.97 -17.05
C ALA A 24 -8.37 -7.60 -17.62
N VAL A 25 -9.09 -6.80 -16.84
CA VAL A 25 -9.56 -5.47 -17.26
C VAL A 25 -8.39 -4.51 -17.43
N LEU A 26 -7.48 -4.43 -16.46
CA LEU A 26 -6.33 -3.54 -16.54
C LEU A 26 -5.36 -3.91 -17.64
N GLY A 27 -5.15 -5.22 -17.87
CA GLY A 27 -4.37 -5.68 -19.02
C GLY A 27 -4.96 -5.25 -20.37
N LYS A 28 -6.29 -5.19 -20.50
CA LYS A 28 -6.95 -4.66 -21.71
C LYS A 28 -6.85 -3.15 -21.86
N LEU A 29 -6.68 -2.42 -20.75
CA LEU A 29 -6.52 -0.97 -20.73
C LEU A 29 -5.05 -0.52 -20.86
N GLY A 30 -4.09 -1.45 -20.98
CA GLY A 30 -2.66 -1.14 -21.07
C GLY A 30 -2.04 -0.65 -19.75
N VAL A 31 -2.60 -1.11 -18.63
CA VAL A 31 -2.07 -0.87 -17.29
C VAL A 31 -1.33 -2.11 -16.82
N ASP A 32 -0.04 -1.97 -16.57
CA ASP A 32 0.83 -3.03 -16.10
C ASP A 32 0.81 -3.06 -14.57
N LEU A 33 0.54 -4.25 -14.00
CA LEU A 33 0.48 -4.46 -12.56
C LEU A 33 1.69 -5.27 -12.11
N VAL A 34 2.50 -4.65 -11.25
CA VAL A 34 3.66 -5.29 -10.65
C VAL A 34 3.26 -5.91 -9.32
N ASP A 35 3.44 -7.22 -9.22
CA ASP A 35 3.19 -7.98 -8.00
C ASP A 35 4.42 -7.86 -7.07
N THR A 36 4.28 -7.05 -6.02
CA THR A 36 5.33 -6.86 -5.02
C THR A 36 5.17 -7.90 -3.92
N LYS A 37 5.91 -9.00 -4.01
CA LYS A 37 5.80 -10.15 -3.10
C LYS A 37 6.05 -9.81 -1.64
N GLU A 38 6.85 -8.78 -1.37
CA GLU A 38 7.11 -8.33 -0.01
C GLU A 38 5.96 -7.55 0.63
N PHE A 39 4.91 -7.18 -0.12
CA PHE A 39 3.77 -6.49 0.46
C PHE A 39 3.11 -7.31 1.58
N ASN A 40 2.64 -6.60 2.59
CA ASN A 40 1.96 -7.15 3.74
C ASN A 40 0.52 -6.60 3.84
N CYS A 41 -0.17 -6.95 4.93
CA CYS A 41 -1.49 -6.40 5.21
C CYS A 41 -1.45 -4.86 5.31
N CYS A 42 -2.46 -4.18 4.79
CA CYS A 42 -2.65 -2.73 4.92
C CYS A 42 -2.91 -2.21 6.35
N GLY A 43 -2.87 -3.07 7.37
CA GLY A 43 -3.08 -2.69 8.76
C GLY A 43 -4.53 -2.45 9.18
N TYR A 44 -5.53 -2.72 8.33
CA TYR A 44 -6.92 -2.85 8.77
C TYR A 44 -7.14 -4.20 9.47
N PRO A 45 -7.89 -4.27 10.60
CA PRO A 45 -8.61 -3.20 11.30
C PRO A 45 -7.84 -2.57 12.48
N LEU A 46 -6.50 -2.69 12.52
CA LEU A 46 -5.69 -2.34 13.70
C LEU A 46 -5.74 -0.86 14.08
N LYS A 47 -6.24 0.04 13.23
CA LYS A 47 -6.30 1.49 13.47
C LYS A 47 -6.83 1.84 14.88
N ASN A 48 -7.86 1.14 15.34
CA ASN A 48 -8.53 1.42 16.62
C ASN A 48 -7.93 0.66 17.82
N VAL A 49 -7.07 -0.33 17.58
CA VAL A 49 -6.46 -1.16 18.62
C VAL A 49 -5.03 -0.73 18.87
N ASN A 50 -4.26 -0.54 17.80
CA ASN A 50 -2.88 -0.10 17.84
C ASN A 50 -2.57 0.71 16.58
N PHE A 51 -2.69 2.04 16.72
CA PHE A 51 -2.46 2.96 15.62
C PHE A 51 -1.03 2.90 15.06
N LYS A 52 -0.02 2.70 15.93
CA LYS A 52 1.38 2.61 15.48
C LYS A 52 1.61 1.36 14.63
N ALA A 53 1.01 0.22 15.00
CA ALA A 53 1.07 -0.99 14.20
C ALA A 53 0.35 -0.82 12.86
N HIS A 54 -0.83 -0.20 12.87
CA HIS A 54 -1.57 0.17 11.64
C HIS A 54 -0.71 1.04 10.70
N ALA A 55 -0.06 2.07 11.24
CA ALA A 55 0.80 2.97 10.49
C ALA A 55 2.00 2.25 9.89
N LEU A 56 2.71 1.44 10.67
CA LEU A 56 3.90 0.71 10.22
C LEU A 56 3.60 -0.25 9.08
N LEU A 57 2.49 -0.98 9.16
CA LEU A 57 2.09 -1.92 8.13
C LEU A 57 1.83 -1.20 6.79
N SER A 58 1.04 -0.12 6.82
CA SER A 58 0.79 0.70 5.62
C SER A 58 2.07 1.36 5.09
N ALA A 59 2.87 1.96 5.96
CA ALA A 59 4.10 2.66 5.59
C ALA A 59 5.14 1.71 4.98
N ARG A 60 5.17 0.44 5.43
CA ARG A 60 6.04 -0.58 4.83
C ARG A 60 5.67 -0.84 3.37
N ASN A 61 4.38 -0.94 3.04
CA ASN A 61 3.95 -1.10 1.63
C ASN A 61 4.26 0.15 0.80
N LEU A 62 4.07 1.35 1.36
CA LEU A 62 4.46 2.61 0.72
C LEU A 62 5.96 2.65 0.42
N SER A 63 6.79 2.27 1.39
CA SER A 63 8.25 2.22 1.23
C SER A 63 8.70 1.23 0.16
N LEU A 64 8.05 0.07 0.07
CA LEU A 64 8.35 -0.96 -0.93
C LEU A 64 7.98 -0.50 -2.34
N ALA A 65 6.84 0.18 -2.49
CA ALA A 65 6.44 0.80 -3.74
C ALA A 65 7.43 1.92 -4.15
N GLU A 66 7.80 2.78 -3.21
CA GLU A 66 8.76 3.88 -3.43
C GLU A 66 10.14 3.36 -3.83
N ARG A 67 10.64 2.34 -3.15
CA ARG A 67 11.91 1.68 -3.47
C ARG A 67 11.93 1.12 -4.90
N SER A 68 10.77 0.68 -5.39
CA SER A 68 10.61 0.16 -6.75
C SER A 68 10.29 1.27 -7.76
N ASN A 69 10.23 2.53 -7.32
CA ASN A 69 9.83 3.69 -8.12
C ASN A 69 8.45 3.52 -8.79
N LEU A 70 7.51 2.90 -8.07
CA LEU A 70 6.16 2.62 -8.53
C LEU A 70 5.13 3.31 -7.64
N ASN A 71 4.06 3.82 -8.27
CA ASN A 71 2.86 4.22 -7.56
C ASN A 71 2.11 2.97 -7.08
N ILE A 72 1.36 3.09 -5.98
CA ILE A 72 0.61 1.97 -5.40
C ILE A 72 -0.87 2.09 -5.75
N THR A 73 -1.48 0.97 -6.15
CA THR A 73 -2.92 0.88 -6.42
C THR A 73 -3.56 -0.30 -5.71
N SER A 74 -4.87 -0.22 -5.49
CA SER A 74 -5.67 -1.27 -4.86
C SER A 74 -7.13 -1.18 -5.32
N LEU A 75 -7.79 -2.34 -5.48
CA LEU A 75 -9.24 -2.45 -5.69
C LEU A 75 -10.05 -2.47 -4.38
N CYS A 76 -9.37 -2.63 -3.25
CA CYS A 76 -10.00 -2.71 -1.94
C CYS A 76 -10.03 -1.34 -1.26
N ASN A 77 -11.23 -0.88 -0.89
CA ASN A 77 -11.45 0.35 -0.12
C ASN A 77 -10.71 0.36 1.22
N CYS A 78 -10.64 -0.78 1.92
CA CYS A 78 -9.94 -0.87 3.20
C CYS A 78 -8.43 -0.67 3.02
N CYS A 79 -7.85 -1.30 1.98
CA CYS A 79 -6.43 -1.16 1.66
C CYS A 79 -6.10 0.26 1.20
N TYR A 80 -6.86 0.79 0.24
CA TYR A 80 -6.69 2.16 -0.23
C TYR A 80 -6.85 3.17 0.91
N GLY A 81 -7.93 3.11 1.69
CA GLY A 81 -8.18 4.04 2.78
C GLY A 81 -7.08 4.00 3.85
N SER A 82 -6.59 2.80 4.21
CA SER A 82 -5.51 2.66 5.20
C SER A 82 -4.20 3.25 4.69
N VAL A 83 -3.80 2.88 3.47
CA VAL A 83 -2.53 3.33 2.88
C VAL A 83 -2.57 4.82 2.55
N LYS A 84 -3.67 5.32 1.99
CA LYS A 84 -3.85 6.74 1.67
C LYS A 84 -3.85 7.61 2.92
N HIS A 85 -4.48 7.15 3.99
CA HIS A 85 -4.49 7.86 5.27
C HIS A 85 -3.08 7.99 5.86
N ILE A 86 -2.30 6.90 5.83
CA ILE A 86 -0.93 6.92 6.35
C ILE A 86 0.01 7.74 5.45
N ASP A 87 -0.13 7.65 4.12
CA ASP A 87 0.56 8.52 3.18
C ASP A 87 0.33 10.01 3.49
N HIS A 88 -0.94 10.39 3.68
CA HIS A 88 -1.32 11.76 4.02
C HIS A 88 -0.71 12.22 5.35
N LEU A 89 -0.81 11.40 6.41
CA LEU A 89 -0.22 11.74 7.71
C LEU A 89 1.31 11.88 7.65
N MET A 90 2.01 11.01 6.92
CA MET A 90 3.47 11.12 6.76
C MET A 90 3.89 12.33 5.91
N LYS A 91 3.01 12.83 5.03
CA LYS A 91 3.21 14.07 4.28
C LYS A 91 3.04 15.31 5.16
N GLU A 92 2.05 15.31 6.06
CA GLU A 92 1.72 16.47 6.90
C GLU A 92 2.56 16.56 8.18
N ASP A 93 2.88 15.43 8.81
CA ASP A 93 3.58 15.38 10.09
C ASP A 93 4.97 14.77 9.93
N THR A 94 5.98 15.63 9.90
CA THR A 94 7.39 15.23 9.79
C THR A 94 7.88 14.47 11.04
N ALA A 95 7.36 14.78 12.23
CA ALA A 95 7.75 14.07 13.45
C ALA A 95 7.21 12.64 13.43
N PHE A 96 5.95 12.47 13.02
CA PHE A 96 5.35 11.16 12.81
C PHE A 96 6.09 10.36 11.73
N ARG A 97 6.39 10.98 10.59
CA ARG A 97 7.20 10.35 9.52
C ARG A 97 8.55 9.87 10.04
N ASN A 98 9.26 10.69 10.81
CA ASN A 98 10.54 10.32 11.39
C ASN A 98 10.41 9.17 12.39
N GLU A 99 9.37 9.13 13.23
CA GLU A 99 9.11 8.01 14.15
C GLU A 99 8.90 6.69 13.38
N ILE A 100 8.10 6.73 12.32
CA ILE A 100 7.80 5.55 11.50
C ILE A 100 9.04 5.09 10.72
N ASN A 101 9.77 6.03 10.11
CA ASN A 101 11.01 5.72 9.38
C ASN A 101 12.08 5.11 10.28
N ALA A 102 12.24 5.56 11.53
CA ALA A 102 13.18 4.94 12.47
C ALA A 102 12.90 3.45 12.76
N LYS A 103 11.65 2.99 12.55
CA LYS A 103 11.30 1.58 12.64
C LYS A 103 11.50 0.85 11.32
N LEU A 104 11.13 1.48 10.20
CA LEU A 104 11.33 0.93 8.85
C LEU A 104 12.81 0.71 8.51
N GLU A 105 13.69 1.57 9.03
CA GLU A 105 15.15 1.46 8.82
C GLU A 105 15.72 0.13 9.33
N LYS A 106 15.08 -0.51 10.32
CA LYS A 106 15.45 -1.85 10.79
C LYS A 106 15.27 -2.94 9.73
N GLU A 107 14.43 -2.69 8.74
CA GLU A 107 14.22 -3.55 7.56
C GLU A 107 14.93 -3.01 6.31
N GLY A 108 15.76 -1.96 6.44
CA GLY A 108 16.38 -1.27 5.31
C GLY A 108 15.36 -0.55 4.42
N LEU A 109 14.24 -0.12 4.99
CA LEU A 109 13.18 0.61 4.30
C LEU A 109 13.08 2.04 4.82
N ARG A 110 12.58 2.92 3.96
CA ARG A 110 12.29 4.31 4.27
C ARG A 110 11.17 4.78 3.35
N TYR A 111 10.33 5.68 3.86
CA TYR A 111 9.33 6.36 3.07
C TYR A 111 9.51 7.89 3.12
N ASP A 112 9.78 8.50 1.97
CA ASP A 112 9.98 9.94 1.81
C ASP A 112 8.81 10.65 1.09
N CYS A 113 7.67 9.97 0.98
CA CYS A 113 6.40 10.51 0.47
C CYS A 113 6.33 10.75 -1.04
N GLY A 114 7.14 10.02 -1.81
CA GLY A 114 7.30 10.12 -3.26
C GLY A 114 6.36 9.25 -4.10
N VAL A 115 5.48 8.44 -3.48
CA VAL A 115 4.49 7.64 -4.23
C VAL A 115 3.10 8.26 -4.20
N GLU A 116 2.37 8.01 -5.29
CA GLU A 116 0.95 8.28 -5.39
C GLU A 116 0.16 7.02 -5.02
N VAL A 117 -0.81 7.18 -4.12
CA VAL A 117 -1.76 6.13 -3.74
C VAL A 117 -3.04 6.32 -4.54
N LYS A 118 -3.37 5.36 -5.41
CA LYS A 118 -4.59 5.36 -6.22
C LYS A 118 -5.55 4.25 -5.81
N HIS A 119 -6.83 4.53 -6.02
CA HIS A 119 -7.85 3.50 -6.05
C HIS A 119 -8.16 3.14 -7.50
N LEU A 120 -8.51 1.88 -7.74
CA LEU A 120 -8.78 1.34 -9.07
C LEU A 120 -10.13 1.81 -9.65
N LEU A 121 -11.06 2.23 -8.78
CA LEU A 121 -12.36 2.81 -9.10
C LEU A 121 -12.44 4.28 -8.65
#